data_AF-A0A226DI98-F1
#
_entry.id   AF-A0A226DI98-F1
#
_cell.length_a   1.000
_cell.length_b   1.000
_cell.length_c   1.000
_cell.angle_alpha   90.00
_cell.angle_beta   90.00
_cell.angle_gamma   90.00
#
_symmetry.space_group_name_H-M   'P 1'
#
loop_
_entity.id
_entity.type
_entity.pdbx_description
1 polymer ?
#
loop_
_entity_poly.entity_id
_entity_poly.type
_entity_poly.pdbx_seq_one_letter_code
_entity_poly.pdbx_strand_id
1 'polypeptide(L)'
;MTKYFKTKTTTFLARFRTQHTNEDQGGELVSAGMWIILNSYLNWYGKFSILPYSLADRSIHVVQLKNGTRFIMKIWSLWGPFHSVLCFYFLMSTGKNPHQLDDYADGVLSYVRPLVLLYVGFLPLVVTGISYIISFCSENVPSLINPIQDFERKFIDVGNTFGVKTPKICNPRLESAVKLVMYLAPVATVTVVPVTVLLNLDPLSVWWSTKAENVWSLRKVTSWLVRTLLLNIIAFEILKTAIAILVIAVIMLSATATSADKLDKYVNSKPTFQTVSKLPVIKLYKEIQIWNQYTNINVCYDVVPPLIFFGICVIIVTNYATVRLLGKLSGWVYSIAPGTSLAGIVFIMNLLPEAANVYENSNKFLSSVRSRLIGKYEKR
;
A
#
# COMPACT_ATOMS: atom_id res chain seq x y z
N MET A 1 9.00 3.25 -28.06
CA MET A 1 8.26 3.49 -26.80
C MET A 1 9.01 4.36 -25.79
N THR A 2 10.32 4.15 -25.58
CA THR A 2 11.14 4.86 -24.57
C THR A 2 11.28 6.37 -24.78
N LYS A 3 11.38 6.85 -26.04
CA LYS A 3 11.46 8.31 -26.35
C LYS A 3 10.17 9.05 -26.00
N TYR A 4 8.99 8.49 -26.28
CA TYR A 4 7.70 9.15 -26.06
C TYR A 4 7.38 9.35 -24.56
N PHE A 5 7.84 8.43 -23.71
CA PHE A 5 7.63 8.50 -22.26
C PHE A 5 8.63 9.39 -21.53
N LYS A 6 9.88 9.45 -22.00
CA LYS A 6 10.87 10.38 -21.43
C LYS A 6 10.34 11.80 -21.51
N THR A 7 9.75 12.18 -22.65
CA THR A 7 9.13 13.49 -22.87
C THR A 7 7.96 13.75 -21.91
N LYS A 8 7.00 12.83 -21.77
CA LYS A 8 5.84 13.03 -20.87
C LYS A 8 6.24 13.18 -19.39
N THR A 9 7.23 12.40 -18.93
CA THR A 9 7.68 12.46 -17.53
C THR A 9 8.41 13.77 -17.23
N THR A 10 9.29 14.22 -18.15
CA THR A 10 9.99 15.50 -18.01
C THR A 10 9.03 16.68 -18.09
N THR A 11 8.04 16.64 -18.99
CA THR A 11 7.02 17.69 -19.10
C THR A 11 6.14 17.74 -17.85
N PHE A 12 5.75 16.58 -17.29
CA PHE A 12 5.02 16.54 -16.03
C PHE A 12 5.82 17.13 -14.88
N LEU A 13 7.09 16.71 -14.70
CA LEU A 13 7.95 17.23 -13.64
C LEU A 13 8.25 18.72 -13.80
N ALA A 14 8.44 19.19 -15.04
CA ALA A 14 8.61 20.62 -15.32
C ALA A 14 7.35 21.41 -14.98
N ARG A 15 6.17 20.92 -15.38
CA ARG A 15 4.86 21.54 -15.07
C ARG A 15 4.62 21.59 -13.56
N PHE A 16 4.92 20.49 -12.86
CA PHE A 16 4.82 20.41 -11.40
C PHE A 16 5.77 21.39 -10.71
N ARG A 17 7.00 21.52 -11.21
CA ARG A 17 8.00 22.45 -10.66
C ARG A 17 7.61 23.92 -10.87
N THR A 18 7.04 24.25 -12.04
CA THR A 18 6.52 25.60 -12.32
C THR A 18 5.23 25.91 -11.55
N GLN A 19 4.42 24.90 -11.26
CA GLN A 19 3.23 25.07 -10.41
C GLN A 19 3.64 25.32 -8.95
N HIS A 20 4.70 24.65 -8.49
CA HIS A 20 5.22 24.78 -7.13
C HIS A 20 5.79 26.18 -6.82
N THR A 21 6.24 26.94 -7.81
CA THR A 21 6.76 28.31 -7.62
C THR A 21 5.66 29.36 -7.47
N ASN A 22 4.41 29.06 -7.83
CA ASN A 22 3.28 29.99 -7.75
C ASN A 22 2.25 29.62 -6.66
N GLU A 23 2.34 28.42 -6.06
CA GLU A 23 1.32 27.85 -5.16
C GLU A 23 1.76 27.74 -3.69
N ASP A 24 2.57 28.65 -3.16
CA ASP A 24 2.82 28.75 -1.70
C ASP A 24 1.60 29.34 -0.95
N GLN A 25 0.38 28.94 -1.30
CA GLN A 25 -0.88 29.44 -0.73
C GLN A 25 -1.28 28.76 0.58
N GLY A 26 -0.45 27.88 1.14
CA GLY A 26 -0.71 27.22 2.44
C GLY A 26 -1.90 26.25 2.46
N GLY A 27 -2.60 26.06 1.33
CA GLY A 27 -3.76 25.19 1.19
C GLY A 27 -3.48 23.70 1.29
N GLU A 28 -2.25 23.30 0.97
CA GLU A 28 -1.87 21.90 0.77
C GLU A 28 -2.25 21.02 1.97
N LEU A 29 -2.90 19.89 1.72
CA LEU A 29 -3.21 18.87 2.72
C LEU A 29 -2.25 17.69 2.63
N VAL A 30 -1.65 17.51 1.45
CA VAL A 30 -0.71 16.45 1.13
C VAL A 30 0.50 17.09 0.47
N SER A 31 1.70 16.66 0.88
CA SER A 31 2.92 17.21 0.30
C SER A 31 2.99 16.94 -1.21
N ALA A 32 3.51 17.90 -1.97
CA ALA A 32 3.76 17.75 -3.41
C ALA A 32 4.56 16.48 -3.75
N GLY A 33 5.49 16.09 -2.86
CA GLY A 33 6.30 14.90 -3.04
C GLY A 33 5.50 13.59 -3.05
N MET A 34 4.44 13.49 -2.25
CA MET A 34 3.56 12.31 -2.25
C MET A 34 2.76 12.19 -3.55
N TRP A 35 2.32 13.30 -4.14
CA TRP A 35 1.69 13.30 -5.47
C TRP A 35 2.65 12.82 -6.57
N ILE A 36 3.92 13.24 -6.50
CA ILE A 36 4.98 12.77 -7.40
C ILE A 36 5.23 11.27 -7.22
N ILE A 37 5.20 10.76 -5.98
CA ILE A 37 5.33 9.33 -5.68
C ILE A 37 4.17 8.56 -6.28
N LEU A 38 2.93 9.01 -6.10
CA LEU A 38 1.75 8.39 -6.70
C LEU A 38 1.85 8.33 -8.23
N ASN A 39 2.25 9.43 -8.87
CA ASN A 39 2.46 9.45 -10.32
C ASN A 39 3.57 8.46 -10.74
N SER A 40 4.66 8.41 -9.97
CA SER A 40 5.77 7.49 -10.23
C SER A 40 5.33 6.04 -10.11
N TYR A 41 4.54 5.71 -9.08
CA TYR A 41 3.92 4.40 -8.88
C TYR A 41 3.07 4.01 -10.09
N LEU A 42 2.11 4.86 -10.49
CA LEU A 42 1.22 4.59 -11.63
C LEU A 42 2.00 4.38 -12.93
N ASN A 43 3.00 5.22 -13.21
CA ASN A 43 3.81 5.13 -14.43
C ASN A 43 4.77 3.92 -14.43
N TRP A 44 5.27 3.52 -13.27
CA TRP A 44 6.24 2.44 -13.15
C TRP A 44 5.53 1.09 -13.15
N TYR A 45 4.54 0.89 -12.28
CA TYR A 45 3.75 -0.34 -12.23
C TYR A 45 2.82 -0.52 -13.42
N GLY A 46 2.34 0.57 -14.05
CA GLY A 46 1.54 0.50 -15.28
C GLY A 46 2.28 -0.12 -16.47
N LYS A 47 3.61 -0.30 -16.38
CA LYS A 47 4.41 -1.03 -17.38
C LYS A 47 4.45 -2.53 -17.16
N PHE A 48 4.35 -2.96 -15.90
CA PHE A 48 4.48 -4.36 -15.50
C PHE A 48 3.13 -5.03 -15.23
N SER A 49 2.13 -4.24 -14.86
CA SER A 49 0.77 -4.69 -14.55
C SER A 49 -0.25 -3.75 -15.16
N ILE A 50 -1.44 -4.29 -15.41
CA ILE A 50 -2.62 -3.50 -15.76
C ILE A 50 -3.02 -2.68 -14.53
N LEU A 51 -3.12 -1.36 -14.71
CA LEU A 51 -3.66 -0.42 -13.73
C LEU A 51 -4.75 0.41 -14.41
N PRO A 52 -5.98 0.47 -13.87
CA PRO A 52 -7.08 1.21 -14.48
C PRO A 52 -7.05 2.71 -14.16
N TYR A 53 -5.86 3.29 -13.96
CA TYR A 53 -5.71 4.65 -13.42
C TYR A 53 -4.74 5.50 -14.23
N SER A 54 -5.08 6.78 -14.37
CA SER A 54 -4.17 7.84 -14.80
C SER A 54 -4.23 9.00 -13.81
N LEU A 55 -3.13 9.75 -13.69
CA LEU A 55 -3.08 10.95 -12.86
C LEU A 55 -2.96 12.18 -13.77
N ALA A 56 -3.85 13.14 -13.60
CA ALA A 56 -3.80 14.46 -14.23
C ALA A 56 -4.10 15.52 -13.18
N ASP A 57 -3.23 16.52 -13.05
CA ASP A 57 -3.45 17.68 -12.16
C ASP A 57 -3.84 17.32 -10.70
N ARG A 58 -3.14 16.33 -10.13
CA ARG A 58 -3.39 15.73 -8.79
C ARG A 58 -4.74 15.01 -8.63
N SER A 59 -5.47 14.80 -9.72
CA SER A 59 -6.69 13.99 -9.77
C SER A 59 -6.44 12.65 -10.44
N ILE A 60 -6.94 11.57 -9.84
CA ILE A 60 -6.94 10.22 -10.41
C ILE A 60 -8.17 10.06 -11.29
N HIS A 61 -7.98 9.59 -12.52
CA HIS A 61 -9.05 9.22 -13.43
C HIS A 61 -9.04 7.71 -13.68
N VAL A 62 -10.22 7.11 -13.75
CA VAL A 62 -10.36 5.72 -14.19
C VAL A 62 -10.19 5.66 -15.70
N VAL A 63 -9.22 4.90 -16.18
CA VAL A 63 -9.02 4.66 -17.60
C VAL A 63 -9.93 3.52 -18.05
N GLN A 64 -10.74 3.76 -19.09
CA GLN A 64 -11.57 2.72 -19.67
C GLN A 64 -10.69 1.64 -20.33
N LEU A 65 -10.57 0.48 -19.67
CA LEU A 65 -9.88 -0.68 -20.20
C LEU A 65 -10.78 -1.45 -21.17
N LYS A 66 -10.19 -1.99 -22.24
CA LYS A 66 -10.82 -2.96 -23.14
C LYS A 66 -11.31 -4.18 -22.34
N ASN A 67 -12.41 -4.80 -22.79
CA ASN A 67 -13.05 -5.93 -22.08
C ASN A 67 -12.07 -7.06 -21.74
N GLY A 68 -11.21 -7.47 -22.69
CA GLY A 68 -10.20 -8.51 -22.45
C GLY A 68 -9.17 -8.13 -21.40
N THR A 69 -8.64 -6.90 -21.45
CA THR A 69 -7.69 -6.39 -20.45
C THR A 69 -8.31 -6.31 -19.06
N ARG A 70 -9.58 -5.87 -18.98
CA ARG A 70 -10.34 -5.85 -17.72
C ARG A 70 -10.53 -7.25 -17.14
N PHE A 71 -10.83 -8.24 -17.99
CA PHE A 71 -10.95 -9.63 -17.58
C PHE A 71 -9.64 -10.20 -17.05
N ILE A 72 -8.52 -9.97 -17.75
CA ILE A 72 -7.18 -10.39 -17.30
C ILE A 72 -6.83 -9.78 -15.94
N MET A 73 -7.10 -8.49 -15.74
CA MET A 73 -6.86 -7.81 -14.46
C MET A 73 -7.63 -8.47 -13.30
N LYS A 74 -8.90 -8.84 -13.53
CA LYS A 74 -9.72 -9.56 -12.55
C LYS A 74 -9.20 -10.98 -12.27
N ILE A 75 -8.72 -11.69 -13.29
CA ILE A 75 -8.10 -13.01 -13.08
C ILE A 75 -6.81 -12.88 -12.25
N TRP A 76 -5.98 -11.87 -12.53
CA TRP A 76 -4.73 -11.67 -11.80
C TRP A 76 -4.94 -11.39 -10.32
N SER A 77 -5.97 -10.61 -9.95
CA SER A 77 -6.31 -10.40 -8.53
C SER A 77 -6.82 -11.66 -7.83
N LEU A 78 -7.48 -12.58 -8.56
CA LEU A 78 -7.91 -13.87 -8.01
C LEU A 78 -6.76 -14.88 -7.87
N TRP A 79 -5.66 -14.67 -8.59
CA TRP A 79 -4.53 -15.59 -8.62
C TRP A 79 -3.79 -15.66 -7.27
N GLY A 80 -3.72 -14.55 -6.53
CA GLY A 80 -3.11 -14.49 -5.19
C GLY A 80 -3.84 -15.39 -4.16
N PRO A 81 -5.15 -15.22 -3.94
CA PRO A 81 -5.94 -16.11 -3.09
C PRO A 81 -5.88 -17.57 -3.55
N PHE A 82 -5.97 -17.84 -4.86
CA PHE A 82 -5.85 -19.20 -5.39
C PHE A 82 -4.48 -19.83 -5.05
N HIS A 83 -3.39 -19.10 -5.24
CA HIS A 83 -2.05 -19.53 -4.83
C HIS A 83 -1.98 -19.82 -3.31
N SER A 84 -2.63 -18.99 -2.50
CA SER A 84 -2.68 -19.16 -1.04
C SER A 84 -3.36 -20.49 -0.66
N VAL A 85 -4.50 -20.80 -1.31
CA VAL A 85 -5.19 -22.09 -1.12
C VAL A 85 -4.30 -23.25 -1.51
N LEU A 86 -3.59 -23.16 -2.64
CA LEU A 86 -2.64 -24.20 -3.06
C LEU A 86 -1.52 -24.40 -2.03
N CYS A 87 -0.93 -23.31 -1.51
CA CYS A 87 0.08 -23.37 -0.45
C CYS A 87 -0.41 -24.13 0.78
N PHE A 88 -1.61 -23.79 1.29
CA PHE A 88 -2.17 -24.46 2.46
C PHE A 88 -2.56 -25.91 2.19
N TYR A 89 -3.08 -26.21 0.99
CA TYR A 89 -3.32 -27.58 0.58
C TYR A 89 -2.04 -28.42 0.61
N PHE A 90 -0.94 -27.91 0.05
CA PHE A 90 0.35 -28.62 0.07
C PHE A 90 0.92 -28.74 1.48
N LEU A 91 0.76 -27.72 2.32
CA LEU A 91 1.17 -27.77 3.72
C LEU A 91 0.43 -28.90 4.45
N MET A 92 -0.88 -29.00 4.28
CA MET A 92 -1.71 -30.06 4.88
C MET A 92 -1.37 -31.44 4.34
N SER A 93 -1.11 -31.55 3.03
CA SER A 93 -0.69 -32.81 2.39
C SER A 93 0.66 -33.30 2.92
N THR A 94 1.61 -32.37 3.10
CA THR A 94 2.94 -32.64 3.65
C THR A 94 2.86 -33.19 5.08
N GLY A 95 1.96 -32.64 5.91
CA GLY A 95 1.76 -33.13 7.28
C GLY A 95 1.18 -34.54 7.38
N LYS A 96 0.46 -35.02 6.37
CA LYS A 96 -0.14 -36.38 6.37
C LYS A 96 0.84 -37.48 6.01
N ASN A 97 1.89 -37.18 5.24
CA ASN A 97 2.86 -38.15 4.73
C ASN A 97 4.30 -37.76 5.13
N PRO A 98 4.64 -37.71 6.43
CA PRO A 98 5.96 -37.26 6.89
C PRO A 98 7.10 -38.12 6.34
N HIS A 99 6.88 -39.43 6.18
CA HIS A 99 7.89 -40.37 5.68
C HIS A 99 8.35 -40.10 4.23
N GLN A 100 7.59 -39.36 3.42
CA GLN A 100 8.03 -38.97 2.07
C GLN A 100 9.03 -37.80 2.09
N LEU A 101 9.18 -37.08 3.21
CA LEU A 101 10.17 -36.01 3.33
C LEU A 101 11.53 -36.51 3.81
N ASP A 102 11.57 -37.53 4.66
CA ASP A 102 12.80 -38.06 5.25
C ASP A 102 13.76 -38.62 4.18
N ASP A 103 13.21 -39.15 3.08
CA ASP A 103 13.97 -39.75 1.97
C ASP A 103 14.52 -38.71 0.97
N TYR A 104 14.16 -37.43 1.11
CA TYR A 104 14.32 -36.43 0.05
C TYR A 104 15.10 -35.16 0.43
N ALA A 105 15.40 -34.97 1.72
CA ALA A 105 15.90 -33.70 2.22
C ALA A 105 16.94 -33.90 3.32
N ASP A 106 18.10 -33.25 3.15
CA ASP A 106 18.92 -32.83 4.29
C ASP A 106 17.98 -32.23 5.35
N GLY A 107 18.09 -32.68 6.61
CA GLY A 107 17.07 -32.45 7.63
C GLY A 107 16.61 -30.99 7.78
N VAL A 108 17.41 -30.00 7.35
CA VAL A 108 17.04 -28.57 7.29
C VAL A 108 15.86 -28.28 6.35
N LEU A 109 15.81 -28.87 5.15
CA LEU A 109 14.78 -28.53 4.14
C LEU A 109 13.37 -28.95 4.59
N SER A 110 13.29 -30.01 5.42
CA SER A 110 12.05 -30.50 6.02
C SER A 110 11.34 -29.46 6.89
N TYR A 111 12.10 -28.57 7.56
CA TYR A 111 11.56 -27.48 8.37
C TYR A 111 11.32 -26.20 7.56
N VAL A 112 12.19 -25.92 6.59
CA VAL A 112 12.14 -24.67 5.80
C VAL A 112 10.93 -24.65 4.88
N ARG A 113 10.62 -25.77 4.22
CA ARG A 113 9.52 -25.83 3.24
C ARG A 113 8.15 -25.50 3.86
N PRO A 114 7.71 -26.10 4.99
CA PRO A 114 6.46 -25.73 5.65
C PRO A 114 6.38 -24.24 6.01
N LEU A 115 7.49 -23.66 6.49
CA LEU A 115 7.57 -22.24 6.83
C LEU A 115 7.43 -21.34 5.60
N VAL A 116 8.11 -21.68 4.51
CA VAL A 116 7.99 -20.94 3.24
C VAL A 116 6.58 -21.06 2.68
N LEU A 117 5.97 -22.25 2.68
CA LEU A 117 4.58 -22.45 2.21
C LEU A 117 3.59 -21.59 3.00
N LEU A 118 3.76 -21.55 4.31
CA LEU A 118 2.89 -20.79 5.19
C LEU A 118 3.11 -19.26 5.02
N TYR A 119 4.37 -18.83 4.90
CA TYR A 119 4.72 -17.43 4.61
C TYR A 119 4.18 -16.94 3.25
N VAL A 120 4.48 -17.65 2.17
CA VAL A 120 4.03 -17.30 0.81
C VAL A 120 2.53 -17.53 0.65
N GLY A 121 1.92 -18.40 1.47
CA GLY A 121 0.47 -18.57 1.54
C GLY A 121 -0.24 -17.38 2.20
N PHE A 122 0.34 -16.77 3.23
CA PHE A 122 -0.27 -15.61 3.87
C PHE A 122 -0.07 -14.29 3.13
N LEU A 123 1.09 -14.08 2.49
CA LEU A 123 1.41 -12.81 1.83
C LEU A 123 0.34 -12.29 0.84
N PRO A 124 -0.21 -13.10 -0.09
CA PRO A 124 -1.27 -12.63 -0.99
C PRO A 124 -2.54 -12.25 -0.25
N LEU A 125 -2.87 -12.95 0.84
CA LEU A 125 -4.07 -12.70 1.64
C LEU A 125 -4.02 -11.34 2.34
N VAL A 126 -2.82 -10.90 2.77
CA VAL A 126 -2.60 -9.57 3.37
C VAL A 126 -3.07 -8.44 2.44
N VAL A 127 -2.82 -8.58 1.14
CA VAL A 127 -3.07 -7.53 0.13
C VAL A 127 -4.30 -7.82 -0.74
N THR A 128 -5.08 -8.85 -0.42
CA THR A 128 -6.24 -9.24 -1.23
C THR A 128 -7.31 -8.15 -1.27
N GLY A 129 -7.57 -7.45 -0.16
CA GLY A 129 -8.57 -6.38 -0.12
C GLY A 129 -8.27 -5.23 -1.09
N ILE A 130 -7.01 -4.76 -1.13
CA ILE A 130 -6.63 -3.68 -2.07
C ILE A 130 -6.55 -4.19 -3.52
N SER A 131 -6.13 -5.45 -3.74
CA SER A 131 -6.16 -6.08 -5.07
C SER A 131 -7.60 -6.15 -5.62
N TYR A 132 -8.55 -6.49 -4.75
CA TYR A 132 -9.98 -6.49 -5.05
C TYR A 132 -10.47 -5.09 -5.41
N ILE A 133 -10.19 -4.07 -4.60
CA ILE A 133 -10.61 -2.69 -4.88
C ILE A 133 -10.05 -2.21 -6.23
N ILE A 134 -8.76 -2.42 -6.51
CA ILE A 134 -8.14 -2.00 -7.77
C ILE A 134 -8.81 -2.69 -8.98
N SER A 135 -9.19 -3.96 -8.83
CA SER A 135 -9.64 -4.79 -9.97
C SER A 135 -11.15 -4.80 -10.20
N PHE A 136 -11.93 -4.75 -9.13
CA PHE A 136 -13.39 -4.89 -9.14
C PHE A 136 -14.12 -3.58 -8.82
N CYS A 137 -13.55 -2.75 -7.94
CA CYS A 137 -14.16 -1.50 -7.46
C CYS A 137 -13.27 -0.30 -7.79
N SER A 138 -12.78 -0.24 -9.04
CA SER A 138 -11.74 0.72 -9.40
C SER A 138 -12.14 2.19 -9.16
N GLU A 139 -13.44 2.48 -9.17
CA GLU A 139 -14.03 3.81 -8.91
C GLU A 139 -13.86 4.31 -7.46
N ASN A 140 -13.62 3.40 -6.51
CA ASN A 140 -13.45 3.77 -5.09
C ASN A 140 -12.17 4.59 -4.87
N VAL A 141 -11.09 4.29 -5.62
CA VAL A 141 -9.79 4.98 -5.45
C VAL A 141 -9.86 6.47 -5.84
N PRO A 142 -10.38 6.86 -7.02
CA PRO A 142 -10.63 8.26 -7.35
C PRO A 142 -11.58 8.96 -6.37
N SER A 143 -12.66 8.29 -5.97
CA SER A 143 -13.65 8.85 -5.02
C SER A 143 -13.04 9.14 -3.66
N LEU A 144 -11.96 8.45 -3.32
CA LEU A 144 -11.20 8.62 -2.09
C LEU A 144 -10.13 9.72 -2.20
N ILE A 145 -9.36 9.75 -3.29
CA ILE A 145 -8.21 10.67 -3.44
C ILE A 145 -8.61 12.05 -3.99
N ASN A 146 -9.52 12.12 -4.96
CA ASN A 146 -9.82 13.38 -5.66
C ASN A 146 -10.44 14.47 -4.77
N PRO A 147 -11.31 14.14 -3.78
CA PRO A 147 -11.86 15.16 -2.88
C PRO A 147 -10.80 15.95 -2.10
N ILE A 148 -9.59 15.40 -1.92
CA ILE A 148 -8.49 16.09 -1.24
C ILE A 148 -8.18 17.43 -1.91
N GLN A 149 -8.17 17.49 -3.25
CA GLN A 149 -7.91 18.73 -3.98
C GLN A 149 -9.01 19.77 -3.77
N ASP A 150 -10.27 19.33 -3.69
CA ASP A 150 -11.39 20.23 -3.40
C ASP A 150 -11.35 20.74 -1.96
N PHE A 151 -10.93 19.88 -1.01
CA PHE A 151 -10.67 20.31 0.35
C PHE A 151 -9.53 21.31 0.43
N GLU A 152 -8.40 21.09 -0.26
CA GLU A 152 -7.29 22.05 -0.31
C GLU A 152 -7.76 23.45 -0.72
N ARG A 153 -8.60 23.57 -1.77
CA ARG A 153 -9.19 24.85 -2.19
C ARG A 153 -10.07 25.46 -1.09
N LYS A 154 -10.96 24.68 -0.48
CA LYS A 154 -11.81 25.16 0.63
C LYS A 154 -10.99 25.61 1.84
N PHE A 155 -9.87 24.94 2.14
CA PHE A 155 -8.96 25.34 3.21
C PHE A 155 -8.24 26.66 2.90
N ILE A 156 -7.93 26.95 1.63
CA ILE A 156 -7.39 28.25 1.19
C ILE A 156 -8.44 29.34 1.40
N ASP A 157 -9.67 29.13 0.92
CA ASP A 157 -10.75 30.11 1.03
C ASP A 157 -11.04 30.47 2.50
N VAL A 158 -11.14 29.44 3.35
CA VAL A 158 -11.31 29.62 4.80
C VAL A 158 -10.06 30.28 5.39
N GLY A 159 -8.86 29.82 5.07
CA GLY A 159 -7.60 30.36 5.59
C GLY A 159 -7.42 31.85 5.29
N ASN A 160 -7.72 32.27 4.05
CA ASN A 160 -7.72 33.66 3.61
C ASN A 160 -8.71 34.50 4.41
N THR A 161 -9.90 33.96 4.70
CA THR A 161 -10.92 34.62 5.52
C THR A 161 -10.45 34.87 6.96
N PHE A 162 -9.64 33.96 7.51
CA PHE A 162 -9.12 34.07 8.88
C PHE A 162 -7.71 34.68 8.97
N GLY A 163 -7.07 35.00 7.84
CA GLY A 163 -5.68 35.50 7.79
C GLY A 163 -4.65 34.52 8.39
N VAL A 164 -4.97 33.23 8.45
CA VAL A 164 -4.10 32.21 9.06
C VAL A 164 -3.14 31.68 8.01
N LYS A 165 -1.85 31.99 8.16
CA LYS A 165 -0.79 31.33 7.38
C LYS A 165 -0.57 29.92 7.93
N THR A 166 -0.75 28.94 7.08
CA THR A 166 -0.53 27.53 7.40
C THR A 166 0.91 27.14 7.05
N PRO A 167 1.57 26.35 7.91
CA PRO A 167 2.93 25.88 7.64
C PRO A 167 2.93 24.92 6.44
N LYS A 168 4.05 24.91 5.72
CA LYS A 168 4.28 23.94 4.64
C LYS A 168 4.39 22.53 5.22
N ILE A 169 3.66 21.59 4.64
CA ILE A 169 3.69 20.18 5.06
C ILE A 169 4.76 19.49 4.25
N CYS A 170 5.79 19.03 4.93
CA CYS A 170 6.84 18.23 4.31
C CYS A 170 7.30 17.17 5.30
N ASN A 171 7.16 15.90 4.91
CA ASN A 171 7.79 14.80 5.61
C ASN A 171 8.78 14.11 4.67
N PRO A 172 9.99 14.70 4.48
CA PRO A 172 10.94 14.22 3.48
C PRO A 172 11.46 12.82 3.81
N ARG A 173 11.45 12.43 5.10
CA ARG A 173 11.86 11.09 5.54
C ARG A 173 10.87 10.04 5.06
N LEU A 174 9.57 10.27 5.27
CA LEU A 174 8.51 9.37 4.83
C LEU A 174 8.49 9.25 3.31
N GLU A 175 8.59 10.37 2.59
CA GLU A 175 8.65 10.36 1.12
C GLU A 175 9.84 9.57 0.57
N SER A 176 11.04 9.77 1.15
CA SER A 176 12.23 9.02 0.77
C SER A 176 12.08 7.53 1.06
N ALA A 177 11.48 7.15 2.20
CA ALA A 177 11.24 5.76 2.54
C ALA A 177 10.27 5.08 1.55
N VAL A 178 9.15 5.74 1.22
CA VAL A 178 8.17 5.20 0.25
C VAL A 178 8.80 5.08 -1.15
N LYS A 179 9.59 6.08 -1.58
CA LYS A 179 10.35 5.99 -2.85
C LYS A 179 11.32 4.82 -2.85
N LEU A 180 12.09 4.65 -1.77
CA LEU A 180 13.07 3.58 -1.63
C LEU A 180 12.38 2.21 -1.75
N VAL A 181 11.29 1.98 -1.03
CA VAL A 181 10.50 0.73 -1.10
C VAL A 181 9.98 0.49 -2.51
N MET A 182 9.43 1.53 -3.16
CA MET A 182 8.89 1.43 -4.52
C MET A 182 9.93 0.98 -5.55
N TYR A 183 11.20 1.41 -5.41
CA TYR A 183 12.28 1.06 -6.35
C TYR A 183 13.00 -0.24 -5.98
N LEU A 184 13.22 -0.53 -4.70
CA LEU A 184 13.97 -1.71 -4.28
C LEU A 184 13.15 -2.99 -4.37
N ALA A 185 11.86 -2.93 -4.03
CA ALA A 185 11.06 -4.14 -3.90
C ALA A 185 10.92 -4.97 -5.19
N PRO A 186 10.80 -4.37 -6.40
CA PRO A 186 10.77 -5.13 -7.63
C PRO A 186 12.09 -5.83 -7.96
N VAL A 187 13.21 -5.16 -7.67
CA VAL A 187 14.55 -5.75 -7.83
C VAL A 187 14.69 -6.93 -6.88
N ALA A 188 14.22 -6.79 -5.63
CA ALA A 188 14.17 -7.88 -4.67
C ALA A 188 13.29 -9.03 -5.17
N THR A 189 12.11 -8.77 -5.73
CA THR A 189 11.23 -9.82 -6.28
C THR A 189 11.90 -10.61 -7.40
N VAL A 190 12.47 -9.93 -8.39
CA VAL A 190 13.13 -10.58 -9.55
C VAL A 190 14.34 -11.41 -9.15
N THR A 191 14.99 -11.08 -8.03
CA THR A 191 16.15 -11.84 -7.52
C THR A 191 15.74 -12.97 -6.58
N VAL A 192 14.80 -12.74 -5.67
CA VAL A 192 14.38 -13.72 -4.66
C VAL A 192 13.59 -14.86 -5.28
N VAL A 193 12.69 -14.61 -6.23
CA VAL A 193 11.82 -15.66 -6.81
C VAL A 193 12.61 -16.75 -7.55
N PRO A 194 13.56 -16.46 -8.46
CA PRO A 194 14.36 -17.52 -9.09
C PRO A 194 15.18 -18.33 -8.09
N VAL A 195 15.69 -17.68 -7.03
CA VAL A 195 16.45 -18.35 -5.96
C VAL A 195 15.55 -19.31 -5.17
N THR A 196 14.32 -18.91 -4.83
CA THR A 196 13.38 -19.81 -4.14
C THR A 196 12.99 -21.01 -4.99
N VAL A 197 12.83 -20.82 -6.30
CA VAL A 197 12.55 -21.92 -7.25
C VAL A 197 13.76 -22.84 -7.41
N LEU A 198 14.96 -22.28 -7.52
CA LEU A 198 16.21 -23.04 -7.62
C LEU A 198 16.42 -23.94 -6.40
N LEU A 199 16.07 -23.45 -5.21
CA LEU A 199 16.13 -24.19 -3.95
C LEU A 199 14.92 -25.13 -3.74
N ASN A 200 13.98 -25.21 -4.69
CA ASN A 200 12.74 -25.98 -4.59
C ASN A 200 11.91 -25.69 -3.32
N LEU A 201 11.90 -24.42 -2.92
CA LEU A 201 11.15 -23.92 -1.76
C LEU A 201 9.73 -23.48 -2.11
N ASP A 202 9.40 -23.33 -3.41
CA ASP A 202 8.06 -22.97 -3.87
C ASP A 202 7.07 -24.14 -3.81
N PRO A 203 5.76 -23.86 -3.69
CA PRO A 203 4.70 -24.89 -3.65
C PRO A 203 4.65 -25.79 -4.88
N LEU A 204 5.01 -25.28 -6.05
CA LEU A 204 4.91 -26.02 -7.31
C LEU A 204 5.99 -27.10 -7.46
N SER A 205 7.02 -27.07 -6.61
CA SER A 205 8.08 -28.09 -6.56
C SER A 205 7.55 -29.51 -6.35
N VAL A 206 6.42 -29.67 -5.66
CA VAL A 206 5.82 -30.98 -5.37
C VAL A 206 5.35 -31.70 -6.65
N TRP A 207 4.72 -30.97 -7.57
CA TRP A 207 4.19 -31.55 -8.82
C TRP A 207 5.25 -31.80 -9.88
N TRP A 208 6.34 -31.03 -9.86
CA TRP A 208 7.40 -31.07 -10.87
C TRP A 208 8.71 -31.66 -10.36
N SER A 209 8.66 -32.48 -9.31
CA SER A 209 9.84 -33.17 -8.80
C SER A 209 10.39 -34.14 -9.85
N THR A 210 11.44 -33.71 -10.54
CA THR A 210 12.06 -34.46 -11.64
C THR A 210 13.21 -35.29 -11.10
N LYS A 211 12.86 -36.41 -10.45
CA LYS A 211 13.79 -37.44 -9.94
C LYS A 211 14.61 -38.15 -11.03
N ALA A 212 14.36 -37.89 -12.32
CA ALA A 212 15.13 -38.49 -13.39
C ALA A 212 16.58 -37.97 -13.36
N GLU A 213 17.53 -38.87 -13.10
CA GLU A 213 18.95 -38.61 -12.87
C GLU A 213 19.71 -38.07 -14.10
N ASN A 214 19.08 -38.01 -15.27
CA ASN A 214 19.77 -37.53 -16.47
C ASN A 214 19.84 -35.99 -16.55
N VAL A 215 21.03 -35.55 -16.96
CA VAL A 215 21.53 -34.20 -17.28
C VAL A 215 20.43 -33.26 -17.78
N TRP A 216 20.39 -32.02 -17.25
CA TRP A 216 19.69 -30.80 -17.73
C TRP A 216 18.73 -31.01 -18.91
N SER A 217 17.73 -31.86 -18.73
CA SER A 217 16.79 -32.14 -19.80
C SER A 217 15.98 -30.89 -20.06
N LEU A 218 15.62 -30.64 -21.33
CA LEU A 218 14.78 -29.51 -21.73
C LEU A 218 13.56 -29.37 -20.80
N ARG A 219 12.98 -30.50 -20.36
CA ARG A 219 11.87 -30.57 -19.40
C ARG A 219 12.18 -29.92 -18.04
N LYS A 220 13.37 -30.12 -17.47
CA LYS A 220 13.79 -29.49 -16.19
C LYS A 220 13.90 -27.98 -16.34
N VAL A 221 14.54 -27.52 -17.42
CA VAL A 221 14.70 -26.09 -17.72
C VAL A 221 13.35 -25.43 -17.94
N THR A 222 12.49 -26.03 -18.77
CA THR A 222 11.14 -25.51 -19.01
C THR A 222 10.32 -25.46 -17.73
N SER A 223 10.37 -26.50 -16.88
CA SER A 223 9.67 -26.51 -15.60
C SER A 223 10.15 -25.38 -14.67
N TRP A 224 11.47 -25.20 -14.54
CA TRP A 224 12.05 -24.12 -13.74
C TRP A 224 11.64 -22.73 -14.25
N LEU A 225 11.69 -22.51 -15.57
CA LEU A 225 11.27 -21.26 -16.20
C LEU A 225 9.79 -20.97 -15.96
N VAL A 226 8.91 -21.96 -16.14
CA VAL A 226 7.46 -21.81 -15.94
C VAL A 226 7.15 -21.50 -14.47
N ARG A 227 7.74 -22.22 -13.52
CA ARG A 227 7.57 -21.96 -12.07
C ARG A 227 8.03 -20.55 -11.69
N THR A 228 9.21 -20.17 -12.16
CA THR A 228 9.78 -18.84 -11.93
C THR A 228 8.89 -17.74 -12.51
N LEU A 229 8.36 -17.93 -13.72
CA LEU A 229 7.46 -16.97 -14.35
C LEU A 229 6.15 -16.83 -13.56
N LEU A 230 5.50 -17.94 -13.21
CA LEU A 230 4.23 -17.93 -12.47
C LEU A 230 4.36 -17.25 -11.10
N LEU A 231 5.42 -17.56 -10.36
CA LEU A 231 5.67 -16.96 -9.05
C LEU A 231 6.06 -15.49 -9.15
N ASN A 232 6.79 -15.09 -10.20
CA ASN A 232 7.07 -13.68 -10.44
C ASN A 232 5.77 -12.91 -10.71
N ILE A 233 4.84 -13.45 -11.52
CA ILE A 233 3.53 -12.80 -11.76
C ILE A 233 2.80 -12.58 -10.43
N ILE A 234 2.73 -13.59 -9.56
CA ILE A 234 2.12 -13.48 -8.22
C ILE A 234 2.84 -12.41 -7.38
N ALA A 235 4.16 -12.49 -7.31
CA ALA A 235 4.95 -11.59 -6.48
C ALA A 235 4.87 -10.13 -6.95
N PHE A 236 4.81 -9.88 -8.26
CA PHE A 236 4.57 -8.55 -8.81
C PHE A 236 3.17 -8.03 -8.49
N GLU A 237 2.14 -8.88 -8.53
CA GLU A 237 0.78 -8.51 -8.15
C GLU A 237 0.69 -8.14 -6.66
N ILE A 238 1.31 -8.95 -5.79
CA ILE A 238 1.41 -8.67 -4.34
C ILE A 238 2.14 -7.36 -4.11
N LEU A 239 3.25 -7.15 -4.81
CA LEU A 239 4.06 -5.96 -4.60
C LEU A 239 3.36 -4.68 -5.07
N LYS A 240 2.72 -4.74 -6.25
CA LYS A 240 1.90 -3.65 -6.79
C LYS A 240 0.84 -3.23 -5.77
N THR A 241 0.12 -4.22 -5.24
CA THR A 241 -0.97 -3.99 -4.28
C THR A 241 -0.47 -3.49 -2.94
N ALA A 242 0.65 -4.03 -2.42
CA ALA A 242 1.31 -3.57 -1.20
C ALA A 242 1.82 -2.12 -1.29
N ILE A 243 2.36 -1.70 -2.44
CA ILE A 243 2.79 -0.31 -2.62
C ILE A 243 1.59 0.60 -2.85
N ALA A 244 0.56 0.15 -3.56
CA ALA A 244 -0.68 0.91 -3.73
C ALA A 244 -1.29 1.29 -2.38
N ILE A 245 -1.45 0.30 -1.48
CA ILE A 245 -2.00 0.54 -0.15
C ILE A 245 -1.11 1.49 0.65
N LEU A 246 0.22 1.33 0.61
CA LEU A 246 1.15 2.23 1.31
C LEU A 246 1.01 3.68 0.82
N VAL A 247 1.05 3.91 -0.49
CA VAL A 247 0.96 5.25 -1.07
C VAL A 247 -0.39 5.90 -0.79
N ILE A 248 -1.49 5.17 -1.01
CA ILE A 248 -2.86 5.66 -0.76
C ILE A 248 -3.06 5.95 0.72
N ALA A 249 -2.64 5.05 1.62
CA ALA A 249 -2.78 5.24 3.06
C ALA A 249 -2.00 6.46 3.55
N VAL A 250 -0.76 6.65 3.11
CA VAL A 250 0.03 7.84 3.50
C VAL A 250 -0.63 9.13 3.02
N ILE A 251 -1.13 9.18 1.78
CA ILE A 251 -1.84 10.36 1.25
C ILE A 251 -3.09 10.65 2.09
N MET A 252 -3.91 9.64 2.36
CA MET A 252 -5.16 9.78 3.11
C MET A 252 -4.94 10.20 4.57
N LEU A 253 -4.01 9.55 5.25
CA LEU A 253 -3.70 9.85 6.64
C LEU A 253 -3.11 11.26 6.76
N SER A 254 -2.19 11.64 5.88
CA SER A 254 -1.61 12.99 5.85
C SER A 254 -2.69 14.05 5.61
N ALA A 255 -3.60 13.80 4.65
CA ALA A 255 -4.69 14.72 4.35
C ALA A 255 -5.62 14.89 5.56
N THR A 256 -5.98 13.78 6.23
CA THR A 256 -6.88 13.80 7.38
C THR A 256 -6.24 14.46 8.60
N ALA A 257 -4.99 14.10 8.92
CA ALA A 257 -4.25 14.63 10.06
C ALA A 257 -4.06 16.14 9.93
N THR A 258 -3.65 16.60 8.74
CA THR A 258 -3.48 18.02 8.43
C THR A 258 -4.81 18.75 8.45
N SER A 259 -5.87 18.16 7.87
CA SER A 259 -7.20 18.78 7.87
C SER A 259 -7.68 19.04 9.29
N ALA A 260 -7.53 18.08 10.19
CA ALA A 260 -7.90 18.23 11.59
C ALA A 260 -7.08 19.31 12.30
N ASP A 261 -5.76 19.37 12.11
CA ASP A 261 -4.89 20.41 12.66
C ASP A 261 -5.26 21.82 12.15
N LYS A 262 -5.50 21.97 10.84
CA LYS A 262 -5.92 23.26 10.26
C LYS A 262 -7.27 23.70 10.77
N LEU A 263 -8.25 22.80 10.84
CA LEU A 263 -9.57 23.10 11.38
C LEU A 263 -9.49 23.53 12.85
N ASP A 264 -8.68 22.86 13.68
CA ASP A 264 -8.47 23.27 15.07
C ASP A 264 -7.86 24.67 15.16
N LYS A 265 -6.83 24.96 14.35
CA LYS A 265 -6.24 26.30 14.25
C LYS A 265 -7.25 27.36 13.84
N TYR A 266 -8.17 27.08 12.91
CA TYR A 266 -9.21 28.03 12.50
C TYR A 266 -10.30 28.24 13.57
N VAL A 267 -10.64 27.21 14.34
CA VAL A 267 -11.57 27.35 15.47
C VAL A 267 -10.92 28.13 16.62
N ASN A 268 -9.61 27.93 16.80
CA ASN A 268 -8.82 28.50 17.87
C ASN A 268 -8.29 29.90 17.60
N SER A 269 -8.10 30.28 16.33
CA SER A 269 -7.68 31.61 15.94
C SER A 269 -8.66 32.66 16.49
N LYS A 270 -8.10 33.71 17.10
CA LYS A 270 -8.89 34.88 17.47
C LYS A 270 -9.24 35.56 16.15
N PRO A 271 -10.53 35.68 15.80
CA PRO A 271 -10.87 36.32 14.56
C PRO A 271 -10.40 37.77 14.65
N THR A 272 -9.59 38.21 13.70
CA THR A 272 -9.08 39.58 13.62
C THR A 272 -10.22 40.59 13.55
N PHE A 273 -11.41 40.13 13.13
CA PHE A 273 -12.68 40.85 13.19
C PHE A 273 -13.73 39.99 13.92
N GLN A 274 -14.27 40.48 15.06
CA GLN A 274 -15.28 39.78 15.88
C GLN A 274 -16.56 39.34 15.13
N THR A 275 -16.73 39.72 13.87
CA THR A 275 -17.92 39.53 13.03
C THR A 275 -17.84 38.35 12.04
N VAL A 276 -16.69 37.69 11.87
CA VAL A 276 -16.58 36.60 10.88
C VAL A 276 -17.32 35.34 11.35
N SER A 277 -18.31 34.91 10.58
CA SER A 277 -19.08 33.70 10.84
C SER A 277 -18.20 32.45 10.83
N LYS A 278 -18.32 31.60 11.86
CA LYS A 278 -17.65 30.28 11.93
C LYS A 278 -18.34 29.20 11.11
N LEU A 279 -19.45 29.52 10.45
CA LEU A 279 -20.24 28.58 9.65
C LEU A 279 -19.42 27.84 8.56
N PRO A 280 -18.50 28.50 7.81
CA PRO A 280 -17.70 27.81 6.79
C PRO A 280 -16.81 26.71 7.37
N VAL A 281 -16.23 26.92 8.55
CA VAL A 281 -15.38 25.94 9.24
C VAL A 281 -16.18 24.70 9.65
N ILE A 282 -17.39 24.91 10.19
CA ILE A 282 -18.31 23.83 10.57
C ILE A 282 -18.75 23.03 9.35
N LYS A 283 -19.09 23.72 8.25
CA LYS A 283 -19.48 23.06 7.00
C LYS A 283 -18.34 22.21 6.45
N LEU A 284 -17.12 22.77 6.36
CA LEU A 284 -15.94 22.05 5.90
C LEU A 284 -15.65 20.81 6.76
N TYR A 285 -15.76 20.93 8.08
CA TYR A 285 -15.61 19.78 8.98
C TYR A 285 -16.63 18.67 8.69
N LYS A 286 -17.92 19.01 8.52
CA LYS A 286 -18.96 18.02 8.19
C LYS A 286 -18.66 17.30 6.89
N GLU A 287 -18.19 18.01 5.87
CA GLU A 287 -17.82 17.41 4.58
C GLU A 287 -16.64 16.44 4.73
N ILE A 288 -15.61 16.79 5.51
CA ILE A 288 -14.49 15.89 5.81
C ILE A 288 -14.94 14.67 6.60
N GLN A 289 -15.88 14.84 7.55
CA GLN A 289 -16.44 13.72 8.31
C GLN A 289 -17.20 12.74 7.40
N ILE A 290 -18.01 13.25 6.47
CA ILE A 290 -18.72 12.43 5.48
C ILE A 290 -17.72 11.69 4.60
N TRP A 291 -16.66 12.35 4.15
CA TRP A 291 -15.59 11.73 3.37
C TRP A 291 -14.85 10.62 4.13
N ASN A 292 -14.55 10.83 5.42
CA ASN A 292 -13.95 9.80 6.27
C ASN A 292 -14.90 8.61 6.50
N GLN A 293 -16.19 8.87 6.72
CA GLN A 293 -17.20 7.80 6.84
C GLN A 293 -17.31 6.99 5.54
N TYR A 294 -17.36 7.67 4.40
CA TYR A 294 -17.37 7.03 3.08
C TYR A 294 -16.12 6.17 2.87
N THR A 295 -14.93 6.69 3.21
CA THR A 295 -13.66 5.96 3.14
C THR A 295 -13.69 4.70 4.00
N ASN A 296 -14.17 4.82 5.24
CA ASN A 296 -14.23 3.70 6.16
C ASN A 296 -15.14 2.58 5.64
N ILE A 297 -16.32 2.94 5.14
CA ILE A 297 -17.32 1.98 4.64
C ILE A 297 -16.85 1.29 3.35
N ASN A 298 -16.33 2.06 2.37
CA ASN A 298 -16.07 1.54 1.03
C ASN A 298 -14.65 1.03 0.79
N VAL A 299 -13.71 1.34 1.69
CA VAL A 299 -12.30 0.96 1.55
C VAL A 299 -11.77 0.28 2.80
N CYS A 300 -11.89 0.91 3.97
CA CYS A 300 -11.27 0.34 5.17
C CYS A 300 -11.91 -0.99 5.57
N TYR A 301 -13.22 -1.15 5.41
CA TYR A 301 -13.92 -2.39 5.73
C TYR A 301 -13.39 -3.59 4.95
N ASP A 302 -13.02 -3.41 3.68
CA ASP A 302 -12.51 -4.49 2.83
C ASP A 302 -10.98 -4.68 2.95
N VAL A 303 -10.24 -3.60 3.19
CA VAL A 303 -8.77 -3.61 3.16
C VAL A 303 -8.15 -3.90 4.53
N VAL A 304 -8.67 -3.28 5.60
CA VAL A 304 -8.03 -3.28 6.92
C VAL A 304 -8.11 -4.65 7.60
N PRO A 305 -9.24 -5.39 7.61
CA PRO A 305 -9.30 -6.67 8.30
C PRO A 305 -8.33 -7.72 7.74
N PRO A 306 -8.25 -7.96 6.40
CA PRO A 306 -7.26 -8.88 5.85
C PRO A 306 -5.82 -8.42 6.11
N LEU A 307 -5.56 -7.12 5.98
CA LEU A 307 -4.24 -6.54 6.22
C LEU A 307 -3.76 -6.80 7.66
N ILE A 308 -4.62 -6.55 8.66
CA ILE A 308 -4.26 -6.74 10.07
C ILE A 308 -4.16 -8.23 10.38
N PHE A 309 -5.19 -9.01 10.07
CA PHE A 309 -5.25 -10.42 10.46
C PHE A 309 -4.11 -11.23 9.84
N PHE A 310 -3.98 -11.19 8.50
CA PHE A 310 -2.91 -11.93 7.83
C PHE A 310 -1.55 -11.26 8.02
N GLY A 311 -1.48 -9.93 8.19
CA GLY A 311 -0.23 -9.23 8.47
C GLY A 311 0.39 -9.66 9.79
N ILE A 312 -0.42 -9.78 10.85
CA ILE A 312 0.02 -10.32 12.14
C ILE A 312 0.50 -11.76 11.97
N CYS A 313 -0.22 -12.61 11.23
CA CYS A 313 0.22 -13.97 10.93
C CYS A 313 1.59 -13.98 10.24
N VAL A 314 1.81 -13.13 9.23
CA VAL A 314 3.11 -13.01 8.56
C VAL A 314 4.22 -12.63 9.54
N ILE A 315 3.98 -11.66 10.44
CA ILE A 315 4.96 -11.23 11.45
C ILE A 315 5.28 -12.35 12.45
N ILE A 316 4.27 -13.09 12.92
CA ILE A 316 4.47 -14.23 13.83
C ILE A 316 5.36 -15.28 13.16
N VAL A 317 5.07 -15.58 11.90
CA VAL A 317 5.74 -16.62 11.12
C VAL A 317 7.18 -16.24 10.81
N THR A 318 7.43 -15.00 10.42
CA THR A 318 8.79 -14.52 10.13
C THR A 318 9.65 -14.47 11.39
N ASN A 319 9.09 -14.05 12.52
CA ASN A 319 9.81 -14.10 13.80
C ASN A 319 10.09 -15.54 14.25
N TYR A 320 9.10 -16.44 14.14
CA TYR A 320 9.30 -17.86 14.44
C TYR A 320 10.37 -18.48 13.54
N ALA A 321 10.33 -18.21 12.24
CA ALA A 321 11.34 -18.66 11.28
C ALA A 321 12.73 -18.12 11.63
N THR A 322 12.84 -16.85 12.01
CA THR A 322 14.11 -16.22 12.43
C THR A 322 14.74 -16.97 13.61
N VAL A 323 13.95 -17.27 14.66
CA VAL A 323 14.46 -18.01 15.82
C VAL A 323 14.82 -19.45 15.47
N ARG A 324 13.97 -20.15 14.72
CA ARG A 324 14.15 -21.59 14.44
C ARG A 324 15.21 -21.91 13.40
N LEU A 325 15.49 -20.97 12.50
CA LEU A 325 16.42 -21.17 11.38
C LEU A 325 17.79 -20.53 11.61
N LEU A 326 18.00 -19.89 12.77
CA LEU A 326 19.30 -19.37 13.17
C LEU A 326 20.36 -20.47 13.14
N GLY A 327 21.43 -20.26 12.38
CA GLY A 327 22.51 -21.22 12.19
C GLY A 327 22.18 -22.41 11.26
N LYS A 328 20.94 -22.54 10.77
CA LYS A 328 20.52 -23.63 9.87
C LYS A 328 20.46 -23.24 8.39
N LEU A 329 20.20 -21.97 8.09
CA LEU A 329 20.12 -21.44 6.73
C LEU A 329 21.34 -20.60 6.38
N SER A 330 21.70 -20.59 5.08
CA SER A 330 22.70 -19.67 4.55
C SER A 330 22.25 -18.22 4.70
N GLY A 331 23.20 -17.32 4.96
CA GLY A 331 22.92 -15.96 5.44
C GLY A 331 21.92 -15.16 4.60
N TRP A 332 21.96 -15.29 3.27
CA TRP A 332 21.06 -14.54 2.37
C TRP A 332 19.60 -14.97 2.50
N VAL A 333 19.33 -16.28 2.54
CA VAL A 333 17.96 -16.81 2.72
C VAL A 333 17.46 -16.50 4.12
N TYR A 334 18.34 -16.62 5.12
CA TYR A 334 18.04 -16.28 6.50
C TYR A 334 17.61 -14.81 6.64
N SER A 335 18.25 -13.88 5.91
CA SER A 335 17.99 -12.43 6.01
C SER A 335 16.59 -12.00 5.56
N ILE A 336 15.88 -12.82 4.78
CA ILE A 336 14.52 -12.51 4.30
C ILE A 336 13.54 -12.41 5.47
N ALA A 337 13.57 -13.36 6.41
CA ALA A 337 12.64 -13.40 7.54
C ALA A 337 12.75 -12.17 8.47
N PRO A 338 13.92 -11.80 9.01
CA PRO A 338 14.07 -10.60 9.82
C PRO A 338 13.84 -9.34 8.99
N GLY A 339 14.20 -9.34 7.69
CA GLY A 339 13.91 -8.23 6.78
C GLY A 339 12.42 -7.95 6.64
N THR A 340 11.60 -8.99 6.40
CA THR A 340 10.14 -8.84 6.35
C THR A 340 9.54 -8.46 7.69
N SER A 341 10.02 -9.04 8.80
CA SER A 341 9.58 -8.65 10.15
C SER A 341 9.86 -7.17 10.43
N LEU A 342 11.08 -6.71 10.12
CA LEU A 342 11.46 -5.31 10.23
C LEU A 342 10.60 -4.41 9.35
N ALA A 343 10.32 -4.80 8.11
CA ALA A 343 9.42 -4.06 7.22
C ALA A 343 8.00 -3.95 7.80
N GLY A 344 7.46 -5.03 8.37
CA GLY A 344 6.18 -5.04 9.07
C GLY A 344 6.18 -4.12 10.30
N ILE A 345 7.24 -4.14 11.09
CA ILE A 345 7.41 -3.25 12.25
C ILE A 345 7.50 -1.79 11.79
N VAL A 346 8.28 -1.49 10.75
CA VAL A 346 8.38 -0.14 10.17
C VAL A 346 7.02 0.33 9.66
N PHE A 347 6.24 -0.55 9.02
CA PHE A 347 4.88 -0.22 8.60
C PHE A 347 3.99 0.17 9.80
N ILE A 348 4.01 -0.63 10.87
CA ILE A 348 3.27 -0.34 12.11
C ILE A 348 3.78 0.95 12.76
N MET A 349 5.08 1.12 12.90
CA MET A 349 5.70 2.30 13.53
C MET A 349 5.51 3.59 12.75
N ASN A 350 5.23 3.55 11.45
CA ASN A 350 4.94 4.76 10.67
C ASN A 350 3.44 5.03 10.56
N LEU A 351 2.63 4.00 10.26
CA LEU A 351 1.19 4.21 10.05
C LEU A 351 0.41 4.33 11.34
N LEU A 352 0.80 3.62 12.40
CA LEU A 352 0.06 3.66 13.66
C LEU A 352 0.16 5.03 14.34
N PRO A 353 1.34 5.70 14.42
CA PRO A 353 1.40 7.06 14.95
C PRO A 353 0.64 8.05 14.09
N GLU A 354 0.64 7.90 12.76
CA GLU A 354 -0.12 8.80 11.90
C GLU A 354 -1.63 8.61 12.08
N ALA A 355 -2.10 7.36 12.21
CA ALA A 355 -3.48 7.06 12.55
C ALA A 355 -3.86 7.57 13.96
N ALA A 356 -2.96 7.45 14.93
CA ALA A 356 -3.15 8.00 16.27
C ALA A 356 -3.22 9.53 16.25
N ASN A 357 -2.36 10.21 15.48
CA ASN A 357 -2.39 11.65 15.27
C ASN A 357 -3.73 12.09 14.66
N VAL A 358 -4.26 11.36 13.68
CA VAL A 358 -5.60 11.62 13.11
C VAL A 358 -6.67 11.55 14.21
N TYR A 359 -6.64 10.52 15.04
CA TYR A 359 -7.59 10.33 16.14
C TYR A 359 -7.47 11.45 17.19
N GLU A 360 -6.27 11.75 17.65
CA GLU A 360 -6.01 12.81 18.63
C GLU A 360 -6.41 14.20 18.12
N ASN A 361 -6.03 14.53 16.88
CA ASN A 361 -6.36 15.82 16.27
C ASN A 361 -7.87 15.96 16.06
N SER A 362 -8.56 14.88 15.68
CA SER A 362 -10.02 14.86 15.56
C SER A 362 -10.71 15.08 16.90
N ASN A 363 -10.21 14.44 17.97
CA ASN A 363 -10.74 14.62 19.33
C ASN A 363 -10.48 16.03 19.88
N LYS A 364 -9.27 16.57 19.68
CA LYS A 364 -8.92 17.95 20.05
C LYS A 364 -9.86 18.93 19.34
N PHE A 365 -10.03 18.79 18.03
CA PHE A 365 -10.95 19.61 17.27
C PHE A 365 -12.39 19.53 17.80
N LEU A 366 -12.91 18.32 18.04
CA LEU A 366 -14.26 18.13 18.59
C LEU A 366 -14.43 18.82 19.95
N SER A 367 -13.43 18.74 20.82
CA SER A 367 -13.43 19.44 22.11
C SER A 367 -13.43 20.98 21.95
N SER A 368 -12.64 21.50 21.00
CA SER A 368 -12.59 22.92 20.64
C SER A 368 -13.94 23.41 20.08
N VAL A 369 -14.59 22.63 19.22
CA VAL A 369 -15.91 22.93 18.68
C VAL A 369 -16.98 22.91 19.77
N ARG A 370 -17.01 21.87 20.62
CA ARG A 370 -18.02 21.74 21.68
C ARG A 370 -17.96 22.90 22.67
N SER A 371 -16.76 23.27 23.09
CA SER A 371 -16.54 24.39 24.03
C SER A 371 -16.89 25.76 23.44
N ARG A 372 -16.55 26.02 22.17
CA ARG A 372 -16.68 27.36 21.58
C ARG A 372 -17.97 27.61 20.80
N LEU A 373 -18.58 26.56 20.23
CA LEU A 373 -19.74 26.67 19.36
C LEU A 373 -21.00 26.18 20.08
N ILE A 374 -21.00 24.96 20.60
CA ILE A 374 -22.22 24.37 21.17
C ILE A 374 -22.62 25.07 22.47
N GLY A 375 -21.68 25.30 23.40
CA GLY A 375 -21.99 25.97 24.68
C GLY A 375 -22.56 27.40 24.54
N LYS A 376 -22.45 28.03 23.36
CA LYS A 376 -22.99 29.37 23.07
C LYS A 376 -24.39 29.34 22.45
N TYR A 377 -24.78 28.23 21.81
CA TYR A 377 -26.08 28.05 21.15
C TYR A 377 -27.04 27.15 21.94
N GLU A 378 -26.57 26.35 22.90
CA GLU A 378 -27.41 25.53 23.81
C GLU A 378 -28.00 26.33 24.99
N LYS A 379 -27.53 27.57 25.21
CA LYS A 379 -27.99 28.47 26.29
C LYS A 379 -29.10 29.45 25.87
N ARG A 380 -29.66 29.28 24.67
CA ARG A 380 -30.87 29.96 24.20
C ARG A 380 -31.90 28.90 23.84
#